data_AF-A0A662JD88-F1
#
_entry.id   AF-A0A662JD88-F1
#
_cell.length_a   1.000
_cell.length_b   1.000
_cell.length_c   1.000
_cell.angle_alpha   90.00
_cell.angle_beta   90.00
_cell.angle_gamma   90.00
#
_symmetry.space_group_name_H-M   'P 1'
#
loop_
_entity.id
_entity.type
_entity.pdbx_description
1 polymer ?
#
loop_
_entity_poly.entity_id
_entity_poly.type
_entity_poly.pdbx_seq_one_letter_code
_entity_poly.pdbx_strand_id
1 'polypeptide(L)'
;MLVILVTLIAGATAYSWVLSSTRSEASLATLNAALKIEGVQKLPSGGLKVYVRAIRAPLLVDYLYIFDMKTGELLHAQECEVDLRAGELGYITVPALKLSRIAPVEGGRRVRVRVIAHSGLSTGSTVSAEIIEVVTYKPTYIGLKAYRYSYDESHWLIFDYNTGKYRFFDNTSNTIQGPYTGVAPILEGMDEYTITESWVSWNQRPVDSPIVIVVNPKNAEEDWVFTWHDPHGTWRFYLQRLEGEVEVDFLIFWEDLFNPYHPVAVDDWRDHVVRVTVFTDGRYRITVYMAKGGYSHEFYLDVYDSLSPAKLVYVKPFHAYWWNYDGTFYREMSDKVYWR
;
A
#
# COMPACT_ATOMS: atom_id res chain seq x y z
N MET A 1 -63.88 -36.90 -11.93
CA MET A 1 -63.28 -35.79 -12.73
C MET A 1 -62.42 -34.84 -11.87
N LEU A 2 -62.92 -34.35 -10.73
CA LEU A 2 -62.19 -33.43 -9.84
C LEU A 2 -60.83 -33.96 -9.36
N VAL A 3 -60.77 -35.24 -8.97
CA VAL A 3 -59.54 -35.88 -8.46
C VAL A 3 -58.43 -35.90 -9.50
N ILE A 4 -58.77 -36.19 -10.77
CA ILE A 4 -57.81 -36.24 -11.89
C ILE A 4 -57.23 -34.84 -12.18
N LEU A 5 -58.07 -33.81 -12.11
CA LEU A 5 -57.64 -32.43 -12.33
C LEU A 5 -56.67 -31.95 -11.24
N VAL A 6 -56.94 -32.30 -9.98
CA VAL A 6 -56.04 -31.99 -8.85
C VAL A 6 -54.70 -32.71 -8.99
N THR A 7 -54.68 -33.95 -9.47
CA THR A 7 -53.42 -34.69 -9.69
C THR A 7 -52.58 -34.10 -10.81
N LEU A 8 -53.21 -33.67 -11.91
CA LEU A 8 -52.51 -33.02 -13.03
C LEU A 8 -51.90 -31.67 -12.62
N ILE A 9 -52.65 -30.87 -11.86
CA ILE A 9 -52.15 -29.58 -11.35
C ILE A 9 -50.97 -29.82 -10.40
N ALA A 10 -51.11 -30.72 -9.41
CA ALA A 10 -50.04 -31.04 -8.47
C ALA A 10 -48.79 -31.58 -9.15
N GLY A 11 -48.94 -32.40 -10.20
CA GLY A 11 -47.84 -32.90 -11.01
C GLY A 11 -47.12 -31.78 -11.77
N ALA A 12 -47.85 -30.83 -12.35
CA ALA A 12 -47.27 -29.68 -13.04
C ALA A 12 -46.54 -28.72 -12.07
N THR A 13 -47.09 -28.46 -10.89
CA THR A 13 -46.40 -27.65 -9.86
C THR A 13 -45.16 -28.34 -9.32
N ALA A 14 -45.23 -29.65 -9.05
CA ALA A 14 -44.07 -30.42 -8.60
C ALA A 14 -42.96 -30.45 -9.68
N TYR A 15 -43.33 -30.64 -10.94
CA TYR A 15 -42.40 -30.60 -12.07
C TYR A 15 -41.75 -29.23 -12.22
N SER A 16 -42.53 -28.15 -12.16
CA SER A 16 -42.01 -26.78 -12.20
C SER A 16 -41.09 -26.46 -11.01
N TRP A 17 -41.41 -26.97 -9.82
CA TRP A 17 -40.59 -26.81 -8.63
C TRP A 17 -39.25 -27.55 -8.76
N VAL A 18 -39.26 -28.80 -9.21
CA VAL A 18 -38.04 -29.60 -9.48
C VAL A 18 -37.17 -28.97 -10.58
N LEU A 19 -37.79 -28.41 -11.63
CA LEU A 19 -37.07 -27.67 -12.68
C LEU A 19 -36.44 -26.38 -12.15
N SER A 20 -37.12 -25.68 -11.23
CA SER A 20 -36.59 -24.46 -10.62
C SER A 20 -35.42 -24.74 -9.67
N SER A 21 -35.49 -25.82 -8.88
CA SER A 21 -34.43 -26.21 -7.95
C SER A 21 -33.20 -26.76 -8.68
N THR A 22 -33.39 -27.56 -9.73
CA THR A 22 -32.28 -28.04 -10.59
C THR A 22 -31.63 -26.91 -11.38
N ARG A 23 -32.37 -25.89 -11.83
CA ARG A 23 -31.78 -24.67 -12.42
C ARG A 23 -30.95 -23.87 -11.43
N SER A 24 -31.38 -23.80 -10.17
CA SER A 24 -30.63 -23.14 -9.08
C SER A 24 -29.29 -23.83 -8.83
N GLU A 25 -29.27 -25.15 -8.63
CA GLU A 25 -28.02 -25.90 -8.42
C GLU A 25 -27.10 -25.90 -9.65
N ALA A 26 -27.68 -26.04 -10.86
CA ALA A 26 -26.92 -25.93 -12.10
C ALA A 26 -26.36 -24.52 -12.31
N SER A 27 -27.07 -23.46 -11.90
CA SER A 27 -26.58 -22.08 -11.98
C SER A 27 -25.37 -21.86 -11.08
N LEU A 28 -25.38 -22.37 -9.84
CA LEU A 28 -24.26 -22.31 -8.90
C LEU A 28 -23.04 -23.12 -9.39
N ALA A 29 -23.26 -24.32 -9.93
CA ALA A 29 -22.19 -25.13 -10.51
C ALA A 29 -21.60 -24.50 -11.79
N THR A 30 -22.43 -23.86 -12.61
CA THR A 30 -22.00 -23.14 -13.83
C THR A 30 -21.29 -21.82 -13.49
N LEU A 31 -21.69 -21.15 -12.40
CA LEU A 31 -21.04 -19.96 -11.85
C LEU A 31 -19.69 -20.29 -11.22
N ASN A 32 -19.54 -21.37 -10.45
CA ASN A 32 -18.24 -21.83 -9.96
C ASN A 32 -17.27 -22.21 -11.10
N ALA A 33 -17.79 -22.50 -12.29
CA ALA A 33 -17.01 -22.71 -13.51
C ALA A 33 -16.83 -21.43 -14.36
N ALA A 34 -17.35 -20.28 -13.94
CA ALA A 34 -17.30 -19.03 -14.69
C ALA A 34 -16.10 -18.14 -14.33
N LEU A 35 -15.54 -18.27 -13.12
CA LEU A 35 -14.31 -17.58 -12.70
C LEU A 35 -13.19 -18.60 -12.54
N LYS A 36 -11.97 -18.23 -12.93
CA LYS A 36 -10.77 -19.04 -12.72
C LYS A 36 -9.61 -18.16 -12.28
N ILE A 37 -8.85 -18.62 -11.29
CA ILE A 37 -7.53 -18.06 -11.01
C ILE A 37 -6.54 -18.77 -11.94
N GLU A 38 -5.92 -18.03 -12.84
CA GLU A 38 -4.96 -18.55 -13.83
C GLU A 38 -3.57 -18.73 -13.23
N GLY A 39 -3.23 -17.94 -12.23
CA GLY A 39 -1.95 -18.03 -11.55
C GLY A 39 -1.79 -16.94 -10.51
N VAL A 40 -0.75 -17.08 -9.68
CA VAL A 40 -0.33 -16.05 -8.76
C VAL A 40 1.16 -15.80 -8.93
N GLN A 41 1.51 -14.54 -9.12
CA GLN A 41 2.88 -14.09 -9.26
C GLN A 41 3.32 -13.39 -7.97
N LYS A 42 4.53 -13.70 -7.50
CA LYS A 42 5.20 -12.92 -6.45
C LYS A 42 5.85 -11.68 -7.08
N LEU A 43 5.55 -10.52 -6.53
CA LEU A 43 6.11 -9.24 -6.97
C LEU A 43 7.52 -9.02 -6.39
N PRO A 44 8.37 -8.19 -7.02
CA PRO A 44 9.75 -7.98 -6.57
C PRO A 44 9.92 -7.46 -5.13
N SER A 45 8.94 -6.71 -4.64
CA SER A 45 8.80 -6.20 -3.26
C SER A 45 8.39 -7.28 -2.24
N GLY A 46 7.94 -8.45 -2.71
CA GLY A 46 7.28 -9.47 -1.91
C GLY A 46 5.74 -9.43 -1.93
N GLY A 47 5.13 -8.51 -2.69
CA GLY A 47 3.69 -8.46 -2.95
C GLY A 47 3.17 -9.66 -3.77
N LEU A 48 1.87 -9.71 -4.02
CA LEU A 48 1.23 -10.71 -4.87
C LEU A 48 0.42 -10.06 -5.98
N LYS A 49 0.46 -10.66 -7.17
CA LYS A 49 -0.44 -10.35 -8.28
C LYS A 49 -1.20 -11.61 -8.67
N VAL A 50 -2.51 -11.59 -8.47
CA VAL A 50 -3.42 -12.72 -8.65
C VAL A 50 -4.13 -12.55 -9.98
N TYR A 51 -3.86 -13.44 -10.93
CA TYR A 51 -4.45 -13.43 -12.27
C TYR A 51 -5.78 -14.17 -12.27
N VAL A 52 -6.83 -13.49 -12.72
CA VAL A 52 -8.19 -14.01 -12.75
C VAL A 52 -8.77 -13.91 -14.15
N ARG A 53 -9.50 -14.93 -14.58
CA ARG A 53 -10.16 -14.98 -15.87
C ARG A 53 -11.63 -15.29 -15.71
N ALA A 54 -12.47 -14.51 -16.38
CA ALA A 54 -13.86 -14.86 -16.61
C ALA A 54 -13.93 -15.83 -17.80
N ILE A 55 -14.39 -17.07 -17.62
CA ILE A 55 -14.36 -18.08 -18.68
C ILE A 55 -15.50 -17.89 -19.67
N ARG A 56 -16.75 -17.72 -19.18
CA ARG A 56 -17.95 -17.87 -20.02
C ARG A 56 -18.90 -16.68 -20.01
N ALA A 57 -18.85 -15.84 -18.98
CA ALA A 57 -19.75 -14.71 -18.82
C ALA A 57 -18.98 -13.52 -18.22
N PRO A 58 -19.43 -12.28 -18.44
CA PRO A 58 -18.87 -11.13 -17.75
C PRO A 58 -19.03 -11.25 -16.23
N LEU A 59 -18.02 -10.81 -15.49
CA LEU A 59 -17.95 -10.89 -14.03
C LEU A 59 -17.32 -9.62 -13.47
N LEU A 60 -17.86 -9.12 -12.37
CA LEU A 60 -17.21 -8.14 -11.53
C LEU A 60 -16.55 -8.87 -10.36
N VAL A 61 -15.22 -8.82 -10.27
CA VAL A 61 -14.48 -9.31 -9.12
C VAL A 61 -14.43 -8.22 -8.06
N ASP A 62 -14.97 -8.51 -6.87
CA ASP A 62 -15.22 -7.52 -5.83
C ASP A 62 -14.42 -7.76 -4.54
N TYR A 63 -14.07 -9.01 -4.23
CA TYR A 63 -13.28 -9.34 -3.04
C TYR A 63 -12.17 -10.36 -3.29
N LEU A 64 -11.04 -10.12 -2.61
CA LEU A 64 -9.96 -11.09 -2.42
C LEU A 64 -9.79 -11.38 -0.92
N TYR A 65 -9.65 -12.66 -0.60
CA TYR A 65 -9.37 -13.15 0.75
C TYR A 65 -8.12 -14.01 0.76
N ILE A 66 -7.34 -13.89 1.83
CA ILE A 66 -6.17 -14.72 2.11
C ILE A 66 -6.42 -15.47 3.40
N PHE A 67 -6.36 -16.80 3.34
CA PHE A 67 -6.52 -17.68 4.50
C PHE A 67 -5.23 -18.41 4.83
N ASP A 68 -4.98 -18.65 6.11
CA ASP A 68 -3.94 -19.56 6.55
C ASP A 68 -4.30 -21.00 6.17
N MET A 69 -3.39 -21.70 5.48
CA MET A 69 -3.65 -23.07 5.02
C MET A 69 -3.71 -24.10 6.16
N LYS A 70 -3.03 -23.83 7.28
CA LYS A 70 -2.93 -24.75 8.42
C LYS A 70 -4.11 -24.60 9.37
N THR A 71 -4.47 -23.35 9.71
CA THR A 71 -5.54 -23.07 10.68
C THR A 71 -6.88 -22.79 10.02
N GLY A 72 -6.90 -22.41 8.73
CA GLY A 72 -8.10 -21.93 8.04
C GLY A 72 -8.51 -20.52 8.44
N GLU A 73 -7.71 -19.83 9.25
CA GLU A 73 -7.96 -18.47 9.72
C GLU A 73 -7.94 -17.47 8.55
N LEU A 74 -8.88 -16.52 8.56
CA LEU A 74 -8.85 -15.39 7.63
C LEU A 74 -7.73 -14.43 8.04
N LEU A 75 -6.71 -14.30 7.19
CA LEU A 75 -5.58 -13.42 7.44
C LEU A 75 -5.80 -12.02 6.88
N HIS A 76 -6.42 -11.93 5.70
CA HIS A 76 -6.61 -10.67 5.00
C HIS A 76 -7.85 -10.70 4.11
N ALA A 77 -8.53 -9.56 4.05
CA ALA A 77 -9.62 -9.29 3.13
C ALA A 77 -9.36 -7.94 2.46
N GLN A 78 -9.60 -7.87 1.16
CA GLN A 78 -9.43 -6.68 0.35
C GLN A 78 -10.60 -6.56 -0.62
N GLU A 79 -11.20 -5.37 -0.66
CA GLU A 79 -12.10 -4.96 -1.73
C GLU A 79 -11.28 -4.67 -2.98
N CYS A 80 -11.81 -5.07 -4.13
CA CYS A 80 -11.24 -4.82 -5.43
C CYS A 80 -12.37 -4.55 -6.43
N GLU A 81 -12.06 -3.97 -7.58
CA GLU A 81 -13.06 -3.75 -8.62
C GLU A 81 -12.42 -4.10 -9.97
N VAL A 82 -12.60 -5.35 -10.40
CA VAL A 82 -12.08 -5.83 -11.69
C VAL A 82 -13.25 -6.30 -12.54
N ASP A 83 -13.67 -5.45 -13.49
CA ASP A 83 -14.67 -5.80 -14.50
C ASP A 83 -14.01 -6.64 -15.61
N LEU A 84 -14.51 -7.87 -15.78
CA LEU A 84 -14.01 -8.84 -16.74
C LEU A 84 -15.09 -9.19 -17.73
N ARG A 85 -14.81 -9.04 -19.02
CA ARG A 85 -15.63 -9.62 -20.09
C ARG A 85 -15.41 -11.12 -20.18
N ALA A 86 -16.33 -11.83 -20.84
CA ALA A 86 -16.16 -13.25 -21.11
C ALA A 86 -14.84 -13.52 -21.88
N GLY A 87 -14.01 -14.40 -21.34
CA GLY A 87 -12.68 -14.75 -21.84
C GLY A 87 -11.56 -13.81 -21.36
N GLU A 88 -11.87 -12.68 -20.71
CA GLU A 88 -10.88 -11.66 -20.34
C GLU A 88 -10.06 -12.06 -19.12
N LEU A 89 -8.77 -11.72 -19.17
CA LEU A 89 -7.84 -11.86 -18.05
C LEU A 89 -7.68 -10.50 -17.38
N GLY A 90 -7.91 -10.45 -16.07
CA GLY A 90 -7.50 -9.33 -15.23
C GLY A 90 -6.61 -9.80 -14.09
N TYR A 91 -6.34 -8.89 -13.17
CA TYR A 91 -5.51 -9.18 -12.01
C TYR A 91 -5.90 -8.33 -10.81
N ILE A 92 -5.53 -8.83 -9.63
CA ILE A 92 -5.67 -8.13 -8.36
C ILE A 92 -4.28 -8.05 -7.74
N THR A 93 -3.88 -6.86 -7.31
CA THR A 93 -2.60 -6.64 -6.63
C THR A 93 -2.82 -6.57 -5.13
N VAL A 94 -2.06 -7.38 -4.38
CA VAL A 94 -1.95 -7.31 -2.92
C VAL A 94 -0.54 -6.83 -2.59
N PRO A 95 -0.37 -5.57 -2.15
CA PRO A 95 0.95 -4.99 -1.92
C PRO A 95 1.72 -5.71 -0.80
N ALA A 96 3.05 -5.72 -0.89
CA ALA A 96 3.93 -6.24 0.16
C ALA A 96 3.63 -5.64 1.54
N LEU A 97 3.24 -4.36 1.59
CA LEU A 97 2.78 -3.64 2.78
C LEU A 97 1.63 -4.35 3.51
N LYS A 98 0.65 -4.90 2.77
CA LYS A 98 -0.49 -5.63 3.36
C LYS A 98 -0.05 -7.03 3.80
N LEU A 99 0.79 -7.68 3.01
CA LEU A 99 1.27 -9.03 3.27
C LEU A 99 2.21 -9.12 4.47
N SER A 100 3.05 -8.11 4.69
CA SER A 100 4.01 -8.07 5.81
C SER A 100 3.33 -8.19 7.19
N ARG A 101 2.09 -7.71 7.31
CA ARG A 101 1.27 -7.75 8.54
C ARG A 101 0.74 -9.14 8.85
N ILE A 102 0.53 -9.95 7.82
CA ILE A 102 -0.03 -11.31 7.94
C ILE A 102 1.01 -12.40 7.76
N ALA A 103 2.23 -12.05 7.35
CA ALA A 103 3.36 -12.95 7.21
C ALA A 103 4.58 -12.54 8.05
N PRO A 104 4.43 -12.29 9.37
CA PRO A 104 5.55 -11.89 10.22
C PRO A 104 6.48 -13.05 10.60
N VAL A 105 6.20 -14.29 10.17
CA VAL A 105 6.85 -15.50 10.68
C VAL A 105 8.11 -15.82 9.87
N GLU A 106 9.27 -15.86 10.54
CA GLU A 106 10.50 -16.43 9.97
C GLU A 106 10.23 -17.86 9.46
N GLY A 107 10.57 -18.12 8.19
CA GLY A 107 10.23 -19.38 7.50
C GLY A 107 9.00 -19.30 6.59
N GLY A 108 8.26 -18.19 6.63
CA GLY A 108 7.12 -17.87 5.76
C GLY A 108 5.85 -18.68 6.04
N ARG A 109 4.74 -18.22 5.45
CA ARG A 109 3.40 -18.77 5.68
C ARG A 109 2.79 -19.28 4.38
N ARG A 110 2.20 -20.48 4.41
CA ARG A 110 1.43 -21.02 3.28
C ARG A 110 0.00 -20.49 3.35
N VAL A 111 -0.47 -19.91 2.25
CA VAL A 111 -1.79 -19.27 2.21
C VAL A 111 -2.64 -19.79 1.06
N ARG A 112 -3.97 -19.73 1.26
CA ARG A 112 -4.98 -19.95 0.21
C ARG A 112 -5.52 -18.59 -0.21
N VAL A 113 -5.57 -18.34 -1.51
CA VAL A 113 -6.22 -17.15 -2.07
C VAL A 113 -7.60 -17.54 -2.57
N ARG A 114 -8.62 -16.82 -2.11
CA ARG A 114 -9.99 -16.95 -2.58
C ARG A 114 -10.41 -15.62 -3.18
N VAL A 115 -11.07 -15.70 -4.34
CA VAL A 115 -11.61 -14.54 -5.04
C VAL A 115 -13.11 -14.74 -5.19
N ILE A 116 -13.86 -13.68 -4.92
CA ILE A 116 -15.30 -13.62 -5.12
C ILE A 116 -15.56 -12.69 -6.30
N ALA A 117 -16.52 -13.09 -7.14
CA ALA A 117 -16.99 -12.27 -8.25
C ALA A 117 -18.49 -12.43 -8.42
N HIS A 118 -19.16 -11.42 -8.94
CA HIS A 118 -20.61 -11.42 -9.17
C HIS A 118 -20.93 -11.19 -10.64
N SER A 119 -21.97 -11.88 -11.13
CA SER A 119 -22.56 -11.60 -12.44
C SER A 119 -23.90 -10.88 -12.25
N GLY A 120 -24.04 -9.64 -12.72
CA GLY A 120 -25.29 -8.89 -12.62
C GLY A 120 -25.73 -8.65 -11.17
N LEU A 121 -27.05 -8.71 -10.91
CA LEU A 121 -27.67 -8.18 -9.68
C LEU A 121 -27.72 -9.11 -8.46
N SER A 122 -27.39 -10.41 -8.51
CA SER A 122 -27.71 -11.27 -7.35
C SER A 122 -27.04 -12.65 -7.21
N THR A 123 -26.08 -13.04 -8.04
CA THR A 123 -25.45 -14.37 -7.91
C THR A 123 -23.93 -14.28 -7.97
N GLY A 124 -23.28 -14.60 -6.84
CA GLY A 124 -21.83 -14.65 -6.70
C GLY A 124 -21.27 -15.99 -7.19
N SER A 125 -20.23 -15.93 -8.02
CA SER A 125 -19.29 -17.01 -8.26
C SER A 125 -18.15 -16.90 -7.25
N THR A 126 -17.75 -18.01 -6.64
CA THR A 126 -16.57 -18.04 -5.78
C THR A 126 -15.58 -19.04 -6.36
N VAL A 127 -14.35 -18.60 -6.61
CA VAL A 127 -13.26 -19.51 -6.94
C VAL A 127 -12.16 -19.41 -5.90
N SER A 128 -11.61 -20.56 -5.52
CA SER A 128 -10.44 -20.63 -4.65
C SER A 128 -9.31 -21.26 -5.42
N ALA A 129 -8.13 -20.65 -5.41
CA ALA A 129 -6.90 -21.29 -5.83
C ALA A 129 -6.15 -21.79 -4.61
N GLU A 130 -5.54 -22.96 -4.73
CA GLU A 130 -4.73 -23.54 -3.67
C GLU A 130 -3.23 -23.35 -3.90
N ILE A 131 -2.56 -23.02 -2.79
CA ILE A 131 -1.12 -23.07 -2.51
C ILE A 131 -0.28 -21.99 -3.21
N ILE A 132 -0.14 -20.84 -2.54
CA ILE A 132 1.09 -20.05 -2.66
C ILE A 132 1.97 -20.47 -1.50
N GLU A 133 3.07 -21.17 -1.81
CA GLU A 133 4.07 -21.48 -0.80
C GLU A 133 4.84 -20.20 -0.44
N VAL A 134 4.86 -19.89 0.85
CA VAL A 134 5.75 -18.92 1.47
C VAL A 134 5.46 -17.47 1.05
N VAL A 135 4.44 -16.86 1.66
CA VAL A 135 4.45 -15.41 1.88
C VAL A 135 5.66 -15.11 2.77
N THR A 136 6.82 -14.93 2.16
CA THR A 136 7.94 -14.18 2.73
C THR A 136 7.87 -12.82 2.09
N TYR A 137 7.51 -11.80 2.87
CA TYR A 137 7.71 -10.44 2.41
C TYR A 137 9.22 -10.21 2.24
N LYS A 138 9.61 -9.42 1.25
CA LYS A 138 11.00 -9.00 1.08
C LYS A 138 11.12 -7.63 1.76
N PRO A 139 11.93 -7.49 2.82
CA PRO A 139 12.18 -6.16 3.38
C PRO A 139 12.67 -5.23 2.29
N THR A 140 12.08 -4.03 2.21
CA THR A 140 12.45 -3.07 1.18
C THR A 140 12.79 -1.74 1.84
N TYR A 141 14.08 -1.52 2.03
CA TYR A 141 14.57 -0.41 2.83
C TYR A 141 14.83 0.84 2.00
N ILE A 142 14.41 1.97 2.57
CA ILE A 142 14.73 3.34 2.12
C ILE A 142 15.58 4.00 3.19
N GLY A 143 16.52 4.84 2.75
CA GLY A 143 17.39 5.62 3.61
C GLY A 143 17.16 7.12 3.44
N LEU A 144 17.05 7.83 4.55
CA LEU A 144 16.95 9.29 4.58
C LEU A 144 18.06 9.82 5.48
N LYS A 145 18.84 10.80 5.01
CA LYS A 145 19.95 11.38 5.78
C LYS A 145 19.91 12.90 5.72
N ALA A 146 19.99 13.54 6.88
CA ALA A 146 20.02 14.99 7.00
C ALA A 146 21.33 15.44 7.65
N TYR A 147 21.81 16.59 7.20
CA TYR A 147 22.96 17.27 7.77
C TYR A 147 22.53 18.60 8.36
N ARG A 148 22.88 18.85 9.63
CA ARG A 148 22.38 20.02 10.38
C ARG A 148 23.12 21.31 10.00
N TYR A 149 24.44 21.31 10.19
CA TYR A 149 25.27 22.51 10.01
C TYR A 149 26.50 22.27 9.11
N SER A 150 26.98 21.02 9.08
CA SER A 150 28.15 20.61 8.31
C SER A 150 27.96 19.19 7.80
N TYR A 151 28.83 18.75 6.88
CA TYR A 151 28.83 17.37 6.39
C TYR A 151 29.31 16.34 7.42
N ASP A 152 29.77 16.78 8.60
CA ASP A 152 30.19 15.89 9.69
C ASP A 152 29.04 15.64 10.68
N GLU A 153 28.14 16.62 10.82
CA GLU A 153 27.00 16.59 11.73
C GLU A 153 25.73 16.13 11.02
N SER A 154 25.48 14.83 11.07
CA SER A 154 24.35 14.22 10.38
C SER A 154 23.58 13.24 11.26
N HIS A 155 22.32 13.04 10.90
CA HIS A 155 21.52 11.93 11.39
C HIS A 155 20.84 11.27 10.20
N TRP A 156 20.50 9.99 10.34
CA TRP A 156 19.84 9.26 9.27
C TRP A 156 18.91 8.20 9.82
N LEU A 157 17.94 7.85 8.99
CA LEU A 157 17.05 6.73 9.26
C LEU A 157 17.07 5.75 8.09
N ILE A 158 16.96 4.48 8.43
CA ILE A 158 16.75 3.38 7.50
C ILE A 158 15.43 2.75 7.89
N PHE A 159 14.47 2.67 6.97
CA PHE A 159 13.17 2.09 7.27
C PHE A 159 12.70 1.13 6.18
N ASP A 160 12.04 0.07 6.59
CA ASP A 160 11.33 -0.86 5.69
C ASP A 160 9.93 -0.32 5.45
N TYR A 161 9.64 0.18 4.24
CA TYR A 161 8.33 0.76 3.96
C TYR A 161 7.21 -0.29 4.00
N ASN A 162 7.53 -1.59 3.90
CA ASN A 162 6.53 -2.66 4.01
C ASN A 162 6.03 -2.84 5.44
N THR A 163 6.82 -2.50 6.46
CA THR A 163 6.46 -2.72 7.87
C THR A 163 6.41 -1.44 8.70
N GLY A 164 6.95 -0.33 8.17
CA GLY A 164 7.18 0.91 8.90
C GLY A 164 8.31 0.83 9.93
N LYS A 165 8.95 -0.34 10.11
CA LYS A 165 10.05 -0.50 11.05
C LYS A 165 11.23 0.36 10.63
N TYR A 166 11.77 1.14 11.56
CA TYR A 166 12.90 2.02 11.30
C TYR A 166 14.04 1.84 12.31
N ARG A 167 15.23 2.22 11.87
CA ARG A 167 16.44 2.42 12.67
C ARG A 167 16.94 3.84 12.42
N PHE A 168 17.02 4.64 13.49
CA PHE A 168 17.53 6.01 13.46
C PHE A 168 18.91 6.07 14.10
N PHE A 169 19.82 6.84 13.52
CA PHE A 169 21.19 7.02 13.97
C PHE A 169 21.54 8.51 13.96
N ASP A 170 22.41 8.92 14.88
CA ASP A 170 22.94 10.28 14.95
C ASP A 170 24.47 10.27 14.97
N ASN A 171 25.09 11.26 14.34
CA ASN A 171 26.53 11.53 14.39
C ASN A 171 26.80 13.03 14.57
N THR A 172 25.90 13.77 15.23
CA THR A 172 26.05 15.21 15.46
C THR A 172 27.20 15.49 16.44
N SER A 173 27.54 14.55 17.31
CA SER A 173 28.61 14.69 18.32
C SER A 173 29.96 14.06 17.91
N ASN A 174 30.18 13.79 16.61
CA ASN A 174 31.34 13.04 16.09
C ASN A 174 31.49 11.62 16.68
N THR A 175 30.44 11.09 17.29
CA THR A 175 30.33 9.72 17.77
C THR A 175 28.98 9.20 17.33
N ILE A 176 28.95 8.06 16.63
CA ILE A 176 27.70 7.48 16.15
C ILE A 176 26.89 6.98 17.35
N GLN A 177 25.66 7.45 17.47
CA GLN A 177 24.67 6.99 18.43
C GLN A 177 23.59 6.17 17.70
N GLY A 178 23.21 5.05 18.32
CA GLY A 178 22.07 4.22 17.92
C GLY A 178 22.34 2.75 17.63
N PRO A 179 21.34 2.02 17.08
CA PRO A 179 20.07 2.53 16.54
C PRO A 179 19.01 2.84 17.62
N TYR A 180 18.24 3.90 17.39
CA TYR A 180 16.92 4.09 18.01
C TYR A 180 15.89 3.45 17.08
N THR A 181 15.06 2.57 17.61
CA THR A 181 14.17 1.73 16.80
C THR A 181 12.72 1.98 17.13
N GLY A 182 11.86 1.88 16.11
CA GLY A 182 10.43 2.04 16.26
C GLY A 182 9.68 1.61 15.00
N VAL A 183 8.39 1.92 14.98
CA VAL A 183 7.51 1.70 13.84
C VAL A 183 6.87 3.03 13.47
N ALA A 184 7.06 3.46 12.23
CA ALA A 184 6.45 4.66 11.67
C ALA A 184 4.93 4.47 11.54
N PRO A 185 4.11 5.49 11.85
CA PRO A 185 2.70 5.47 11.50
C PRO A 185 2.52 5.33 9.98
N ILE A 186 1.63 4.41 9.59
CA ILE A 186 1.21 4.22 8.20
C ILE A 186 -0.27 4.55 8.11
N LEU A 187 -0.60 5.67 7.47
CA LEU A 187 -1.95 6.14 7.27
C LEU A 187 -2.48 5.55 5.95
N GLU A 188 -3.64 4.89 5.99
CA GLU A 188 -4.24 4.21 4.85
C GLU A 188 -5.71 4.57 4.74
N GLY A 189 -6.20 4.82 3.51
CA GLY A 189 -7.61 5.11 3.27
C GLY A 189 -8.07 6.46 3.84
N MET A 190 -7.16 7.43 3.98
CA MET A 190 -7.45 8.75 4.53
C MET A 190 -7.03 9.85 3.55
N ASP A 191 -7.91 10.82 3.32
CA ASP A 191 -7.64 11.99 2.46
C ASP A 191 -7.10 13.19 3.23
N GLU A 192 -7.23 13.19 4.57
CA GLU A 192 -6.67 14.23 5.43
C GLU A 192 -6.07 13.66 6.73
N TYR A 193 -5.12 14.39 7.30
CA TYR A 193 -4.53 14.09 8.60
C TYR A 193 -4.08 15.36 9.32
N THR A 194 -4.41 15.45 10.62
CA THR A 194 -3.92 16.51 11.51
C THR A 194 -2.86 15.93 12.44
N ILE A 195 -1.61 16.38 12.32
CA ILE A 195 -0.51 15.88 13.18
C ILE A 195 -0.65 16.43 14.61
N THR A 196 -0.91 17.74 14.73
CA THR A 196 -1.17 18.43 16.00
C THR A 196 -1.74 19.83 15.70
N GLU A 197 -2.52 20.39 16.62
CA GLU A 197 -3.06 21.76 16.53
C GLU A 197 -2.12 22.81 17.15
N SER A 198 -1.10 22.38 17.90
CA SER A 198 -0.14 23.27 18.55
C SER A 198 1.26 22.66 18.62
N TRP A 199 2.29 23.50 18.67
CA TRP A 199 3.66 23.06 18.94
C TRP A 199 3.81 22.50 20.33
N VAL A 200 4.49 21.37 20.43
CA VAL A 200 4.64 20.61 21.66
C VAL A 200 6.10 20.34 21.96
N SER A 201 6.41 20.17 23.25
CA SER A 201 7.74 19.73 23.67
C SER A 201 8.00 18.29 23.21
N TRP A 202 9.28 17.87 23.16
CA TRP A 202 9.68 16.51 22.80
C TRP A 202 8.83 15.43 23.48
N ASN A 203 8.61 15.54 24.79
CA ASN A 203 7.87 14.55 25.59
C ASN A 203 6.37 14.52 25.32
N GLN A 204 5.84 15.49 24.57
CA GLN A 204 4.44 15.63 24.21
C GLN A 204 4.22 15.49 22.69
N ARG A 205 5.26 15.10 21.94
CA ARG A 205 5.21 14.92 20.49
C ARG A 205 4.01 14.03 20.08
N PRO A 206 3.27 14.40 19.02
CA PRO A 206 2.07 13.66 18.62
C PRO A 206 2.40 12.30 18.02
N VAL A 207 3.59 12.18 17.42
CA VAL A 207 4.10 10.96 16.80
C VAL A 207 5.50 10.66 17.33
N ASP A 208 5.72 9.43 17.80
CA ASP A 208 7.03 8.95 18.22
C ASP A 208 7.80 8.27 17.06
N SER A 209 8.01 9.04 16.00
CA SER A 209 8.74 8.58 14.82
C SER A 209 9.29 9.78 14.05
N PRO A 210 10.47 9.68 13.43
CA PRO A 210 10.97 10.73 12.53
C PRO A 210 10.14 10.85 11.24
N ILE A 211 9.34 9.83 10.90
CA ILE A 211 8.58 9.80 9.64
C ILE A 211 7.12 9.41 9.85
N VAL A 212 6.26 9.88 8.96
CA VAL A 212 4.88 9.41 8.75
C VAL A 212 4.72 8.98 7.30
N ILE A 213 4.15 7.81 7.07
CA ILE A 213 3.91 7.26 5.73
C ILE A 213 2.41 7.37 5.43
N VAL A 214 2.05 7.95 4.29
CA VAL A 214 0.66 8.11 3.87
C VAL A 214 0.46 7.39 2.55
N VAL A 215 -0.33 6.32 2.57
CA VAL A 215 -0.59 5.50 1.38
C VAL A 215 -1.70 6.13 0.55
N ASN A 216 -1.43 6.34 -0.73
CA ASN A 216 -2.42 6.82 -1.69
C ASN A 216 -3.51 5.75 -1.90
N PRO A 217 -4.76 5.98 -1.48
CA PRO A 217 -5.84 5.00 -1.62
C PRO A 217 -6.20 4.72 -3.08
N LYS A 218 -5.83 5.62 -4.00
CA LYS A 218 -6.04 5.47 -5.45
C LYS A 218 -4.91 4.72 -6.14
N ASN A 219 -3.85 4.34 -5.42
CA ASN A 219 -2.70 3.61 -5.96
C ASN A 219 -2.10 4.24 -7.25
N ALA A 220 -2.17 5.58 -7.36
CA ALA A 220 -1.84 6.37 -8.55
C ALA A 220 -2.63 6.05 -9.84
N GLU A 221 -3.73 5.30 -9.77
CA GLU A 221 -4.62 5.01 -10.92
C GLU A 221 -5.53 6.20 -11.28
N GLU A 222 -5.76 7.06 -10.30
CA GLU A 222 -6.49 8.33 -10.39
C GLU A 222 -5.67 9.45 -9.74
N ASP A 223 -6.03 10.69 -10.09
CA ASP A 223 -5.54 11.85 -9.36
C ASP A 223 -6.06 11.81 -7.92
N TRP A 224 -5.23 12.21 -6.98
CA TRP A 224 -5.58 12.22 -5.56
C TRP A 224 -5.04 13.46 -4.86
N VAL A 225 -5.75 13.95 -3.86
CA VAL A 225 -5.32 15.08 -3.04
C VAL A 225 -5.29 14.64 -1.59
N PHE A 226 -4.12 14.76 -0.98
CA PHE A 226 -3.95 14.56 0.45
C PHE A 226 -3.82 15.89 1.17
N THR A 227 -4.53 16.06 2.28
CA THR A 227 -4.53 17.28 3.09
C THR A 227 -3.83 17.04 4.43
N TRP A 228 -2.78 17.80 4.71
CA TRP A 228 -2.05 17.77 5.96
C TRP A 228 -2.38 19.02 6.78
N HIS A 229 -2.65 18.85 8.06
CA HIS A 229 -2.85 19.95 8.99
C HIS A 229 -1.79 19.93 10.08
N ASP A 230 -1.17 21.09 10.30
CA ASP A 230 -0.21 21.35 11.37
C ASP A 230 -0.50 22.71 12.01
N PRO A 231 0.24 23.12 13.06
CA PRO A 231 0.03 24.40 13.73
C PRO A 231 0.23 25.63 12.83
N HIS A 232 0.89 25.50 11.69
CA HIS A 232 1.03 26.57 10.71
C HIS A 232 -0.18 26.67 9.76
N GLY A 233 -0.98 25.60 9.60
CA GLY A 233 -2.21 25.62 8.80
C GLY A 233 -2.51 24.33 8.04
N THR A 234 -2.97 24.46 6.79
CA THR A 234 -3.57 23.37 5.98
C THR A 234 -2.93 23.24 4.60
N TRP A 235 -2.18 22.17 4.37
CA TRP A 235 -1.34 21.96 3.20
C TRP A 235 -1.89 20.83 2.33
N ARG A 236 -2.11 21.09 1.05
CA ARG A 236 -2.70 20.13 0.12
C ARG A 236 -1.66 19.63 -0.88
N PHE A 237 -1.48 18.33 -0.98
CA PHE A 237 -0.55 17.67 -1.90
C PHE A 237 -1.35 17.04 -3.02
N TYR A 238 -1.14 17.50 -4.25
CA TYR A 238 -1.80 16.94 -5.43
C TYR A 238 -0.93 15.85 -6.05
N LEU A 239 -1.37 14.59 -5.94
CA LEU A 239 -0.73 13.43 -6.51
C LEU A 239 -1.39 13.11 -7.84
N GLN A 240 -0.66 13.41 -8.92
CA GLN A 240 -1.11 13.08 -10.27
C GLN A 240 -1.16 11.56 -10.48
N ARG A 241 -2.18 11.11 -11.21
CA ARG A 241 -2.26 9.78 -11.80
C ARG A 241 -0.99 9.45 -12.58
N LEU A 242 -0.55 8.20 -12.50
CA LEU A 242 0.61 7.69 -13.23
C LEU A 242 0.19 6.61 -14.23
N GLU A 243 0.99 6.47 -15.29
CA GLU A 243 0.87 5.35 -16.22
C GLU A 243 1.72 4.17 -15.74
N GLY A 244 1.20 2.97 -15.92
CA GLY A 244 1.84 1.72 -15.52
C GLY A 244 1.13 1.03 -14.36
N GLU A 245 1.49 -0.23 -14.15
CA GLU A 245 0.91 -1.04 -13.08
C GLU A 245 1.62 -0.75 -11.76
N VAL A 246 0.95 -0.02 -10.87
CA VAL A 246 1.49 0.35 -9.57
C VAL A 246 1.16 -0.73 -8.54
N GLU A 247 2.15 -1.11 -7.73
CA GLU A 247 1.92 -1.96 -6.58
C GLU A 247 1.54 -1.12 -5.35
N VAL A 248 2.29 -0.06 -5.07
CA VAL A 248 2.01 0.85 -3.96
C VAL A 248 2.51 2.25 -4.28
N ASP A 249 1.75 3.26 -3.90
CA ASP A 249 2.08 4.68 -4.02
C ASP A 249 1.86 5.37 -2.67
N PHE A 250 2.86 6.09 -2.18
CA PHE A 250 2.77 6.72 -0.85
C PHE A 250 3.61 7.99 -0.74
N LEU A 251 3.21 8.88 0.16
CA LEU A 251 4.00 10.00 0.64
C LEU A 251 4.78 9.60 1.89
N ILE A 252 5.98 10.13 2.03
CA ILE A 252 6.77 10.12 3.26
C ILE A 252 6.86 11.57 3.71
N PHE A 253 6.38 11.84 4.93
CA PHE A 253 6.59 13.07 5.68
C PHE A 253 7.73 12.82 6.65
N TRP A 254 8.81 13.60 6.55
CA TRP A 254 9.99 13.48 7.39
C TRP A 254 10.28 14.78 8.14
N GLU A 255 10.39 14.63 9.46
CA GLU A 255 10.79 15.63 10.45
C GLU A 255 12.33 15.63 10.66
N ASP A 256 12.99 16.75 10.38
CA ASP A 256 14.46 16.85 10.42
C ASP A 256 15.02 17.23 11.81
N LEU A 257 14.17 17.69 12.74
CA LEU A 257 14.53 17.92 14.14
C LEU A 257 14.29 16.70 15.04
N PHE A 258 13.65 15.65 14.54
CA PHE A 258 13.43 14.43 15.31
C PHE A 258 14.77 13.79 15.64
N ASN A 259 15.21 13.90 16.90
CA ASN A 259 16.46 13.31 17.36
C ASN A 259 16.35 12.85 18.82
N PRO A 260 16.19 11.54 19.07
CA PRO A 260 16.05 10.99 20.41
C PRO A 260 17.33 11.10 21.26
N TYR A 261 18.49 11.33 20.64
CA TYR A 261 19.76 11.49 21.35
C TYR A 261 20.05 12.93 21.74
N HIS A 262 19.46 13.87 21.01
CA HIS A 262 19.56 15.31 21.25
C HIS A 262 18.15 15.93 21.17
N PRO A 263 17.25 15.59 22.12
CA PRO A 263 15.85 15.95 22.04
C PRO A 263 15.67 17.47 22.13
N VAL A 264 15.00 18.01 21.12
CA VAL A 264 14.58 19.41 21.04
C VAL A 264 13.06 19.48 20.83
N ALA A 265 12.47 20.66 20.89
CA ALA A 265 11.09 20.82 20.43
C ALA A 265 11.00 20.39 18.96
N VAL A 266 10.06 19.52 18.66
CA VAL A 266 9.81 19.06 17.29
C VAL A 266 8.84 20.05 16.65
N ASP A 267 9.10 20.46 15.41
CA ASP A 267 8.19 21.32 14.66
C ASP A 267 7.44 20.52 13.60
N ASP A 268 7.91 20.44 12.37
CA ASP A 268 7.11 20.07 11.21
C ASP A 268 7.60 18.80 10.48
N TRP A 269 6.83 17.71 10.62
CA TRP A 269 7.03 16.47 9.84
C TRP A 269 6.94 16.66 8.33
N ARG A 270 6.50 17.83 7.86
CA ARG A 270 6.50 18.21 6.45
C ARG A 270 7.80 18.93 6.05
N ASP A 271 8.86 18.94 6.85
CA ASP A 271 10.14 19.51 6.45
C ASP A 271 10.67 18.89 5.17
N HIS A 272 10.42 17.60 4.98
CA HIS A 272 10.72 16.92 3.73
C HIS A 272 9.59 15.96 3.35
N VAL A 273 8.95 16.21 2.20
CA VAL A 273 7.87 15.40 1.65
C VAL A 273 8.24 14.79 0.31
N VAL A 274 8.25 13.46 0.26
CA VAL A 274 8.64 12.67 -0.92
C VAL A 274 7.53 11.69 -1.26
N ARG A 275 7.11 11.62 -2.52
CA ARG A 275 6.26 10.54 -3.03
C ARG A 275 7.14 9.42 -3.58
N VAL A 276 6.84 8.20 -3.15
CA VAL A 276 7.47 6.96 -3.61
C VAL A 276 6.39 6.09 -4.25
N THR A 277 6.61 5.75 -5.51
CA THR A 277 5.76 4.81 -6.26
C THR A 277 6.58 3.58 -6.61
N VAL A 278 6.05 2.41 -6.29
CA VAL A 278 6.64 1.10 -6.61
C VAL A 278 5.74 0.41 -7.62
N PHE A 279 6.30 -0.01 -8.75
CA PHE A 279 5.57 -0.69 -9.82
C PHE A 279 5.62 -2.21 -9.63
N THR A 280 4.64 -2.93 -10.20
CA THR A 280 4.57 -4.40 -10.14
C THR A 280 5.77 -5.09 -10.79
N ASP A 281 6.46 -4.40 -11.71
CA ASP A 281 7.70 -4.86 -12.34
C ASP A 281 8.98 -4.59 -11.51
N GLY A 282 8.83 -3.96 -10.34
CA GLY A 282 9.92 -3.64 -9.42
C GLY A 282 10.64 -2.33 -9.69
N ARG A 283 10.17 -1.53 -10.67
CA ARG A 283 10.66 -0.16 -10.86
C ARG A 283 10.20 0.76 -9.74
N TYR A 284 10.97 1.81 -9.52
CA TYR A 284 10.66 2.87 -8.57
C TYR A 284 10.56 4.22 -9.26
N ARG A 285 9.62 5.03 -8.80
CA ARG A 285 9.55 6.46 -9.11
C ARG A 285 9.57 7.26 -7.81
N ILE A 286 10.56 8.11 -7.65
CA ILE A 286 10.74 8.96 -6.48
C ILE A 286 10.56 10.41 -6.91
N THR A 287 9.67 11.15 -6.24
CA THR A 287 9.44 12.58 -6.55
C THR A 287 9.39 13.42 -5.30
N VAL A 288 10.06 14.57 -5.34
CA VAL A 288 10.06 15.53 -4.23
C VAL A 288 8.90 16.51 -4.41
N TYR A 289 8.09 16.68 -3.37
CA TYR A 289 7.06 17.71 -3.29
C TYR A 289 7.56 18.94 -2.56
N MET A 290 8.29 18.72 -1.47
CA MET A 290 9.00 19.79 -0.79
C MET A 290 10.16 19.30 0.06
N ALA A 291 11.16 20.15 0.25
CA ALA A 291 12.18 20.07 1.27
C ALA A 291 12.52 21.50 1.73
N LYS A 292 12.26 21.81 3.00
CA LYS A 292 12.54 23.13 3.57
C LYS A 292 14.04 23.43 3.65
N GLY A 293 14.38 24.71 3.75
CA GLY A 293 15.74 25.22 3.90
C GLY A 293 16.36 24.92 5.26
N GLY A 294 17.61 25.33 5.45
CA GLY A 294 18.42 24.95 6.60
C GLY A 294 19.30 23.76 6.24
N TYR A 295 18.79 22.55 6.41
CA TYR A 295 19.58 21.31 6.33
C TYR A 295 19.82 20.83 4.90
N SER A 296 20.87 20.03 4.72
CA SER A 296 21.08 19.24 3.50
C SER A 296 20.41 17.88 3.65
N HIS A 297 19.70 17.41 2.62
CA HIS A 297 18.96 16.15 2.66
C HIS A 297 19.41 15.19 1.56
N GLU A 298 19.56 13.91 1.90
CA GLU A 298 19.91 12.85 0.97
C GLU A 298 18.90 11.70 1.06
N PHE A 299 18.58 11.13 -0.10
CA PHE A 299 17.63 10.02 -0.23
C PHE A 299 18.31 8.83 -0.89
N TYR A 300 18.09 7.64 -0.33
CA TYR A 300 18.75 6.41 -0.73
C TYR A 300 17.75 5.28 -1.01
N LEU A 301 18.06 4.48 -2.03
CA LEU A 301 17.42 3.20 -2.35
C LEU A 301 18.44 2.05 -2.19
N ASP A 302 17.95 0.81 -2.23
CA ASP A 302 18.76 -0.41 -2.01
C ASP A 302 19.50 -0.41 -0.68
N VAL A 303 18.85 0.11 0.35
CA VAL A 303 19.45 0.11 1.68
C VAL A 303 19.36 -1.30 2.26
N TYR A 304 20.34 -1.67 3.07
CA TYR A 304 20.33 -2.91 3.85
C TYR A 304 20.45 -2.56 5.34
N ASP A 305 21.62 -2.82 5.94
CA ASP A 305 21.90 -2.52 7.34
C ASP A 305 22.57 -1.17 7.58
N SER A 306 23.06 -0.55 6.52
CA SER A 306 23.71 0.75 6.52
C SER A 306 23.41 1.47 5.20
N LEU A 307 23.70 2.77 5.15
CA LEU A 307 23.65 3.55 3.90
C LEU A 307 24.82 3.24 2.95
N SER A 308 25.68 2.27 3.28
CA SER A 308 26.81 1.87 2.44
C SER A 308 27.03 0.36 2.50
N PRO A 309 26.79 -0.38 1.40
CA PRO A 309 26.43 0.13 0.08
C PRO A 309 24.93 0.48 -0.01
N ALA A 310 24.61 1.68 -0.51
CA ALA A 310 23.26 2.07 -0.94
C ALA A 310 23.33 2.97 -2.18
N LYS A 311 22.23 3.06 -2.94
CA LYS A 311 22.14 3.92 -4.11
C LYS A 311 21.62 5.30 -3.70
N LEU A 312 22.48 6.31 -3.77
CA LEU A 312 22.08 7.71 -3.64
C LEU A 312 21.16 8.12 -4.81
N VAL A 313 19.99 8.63 -4.50
CA VAL A 313 18.99 9.09 -5.49
C VAL A 313 19.16 10.58 -5.75
N TYR A 314 19.24 11.38 -4.69
CA TYR A 314 19.46 12.83 -4.80
C TYR A 314 20.08 13.42 -3.53
N VAL A 315 20.62 14.62 -3.71
CA VAL A 315 21.10 15.49 -2.64
C VAL A 315 20.44 16.86 -2.80
N LYS A 316 19.76 17.31 -1.75
CA LYS A 316 19.29 18.68 -1.60
C LYS A 316 20.32 19.46 -0.79
N PRO A 317 20.93 20.53 -1.33
CA PRO A 317 21.99 21.25 -0.63
C PRO A 317 21.45 22.07 0.54
N PHE A 318 22.35 22.45 1.45
CA PHE A 318 22.06 23.39 2.54
C PHE A 318 21.41 24.67 2.02
N HIS A 319 20.54 25.27 2.85
CA HIS A 319 19.83 26.53 2.59
C HIS A 319 18.91 26.60 1.37
N ALA A 320 18.95 25.64 0.43
CA ALA A 320 18.00 25.59 -0.67
C ALA A 320 16.59 25.30 -0.14
N TYR A 321 15.57 25.89 -0.75
CA TYR A 321 14.18 25.49 -0.53
C TYR A 321 13.69 24.81 -1.81
N TRP A 322 13.18 23.60 -1.68
CA TRP A 322 12.57 22.86 -2.77
C TRP A 322 11.07 22.80 -2.49
N TRP A 323 10.26 23.39 -3.36
CA TRP A 323 8.81 23.20 -3.39
C TRP A 323 8.28 23.64 -4.75
N ASN A 324 7.11 23.13 -5.11
CA ASN A 324 6.34 23.62 -6.25
C ASN A 324 4.90 23.86 -5.79
N TYR A 325 4.55 25.11 -5.52
CA TYR A 325 3.23 25.50 -5.04
C TYR A 325 2.53 26.40 -6.06
N ASP A 326 1.33 26.01 -6.49
CA ASP A 326 0.57 26.72 -7.53
C ASP A 326 -0.44 27.75 -6.98
N GLY A 327 -0.42 28.00 -5.67
CA GLY A 327 -1.41 28.83 -4.98
C GLY A 327 -2.55 28.04 -4.34
N THR A 328 -2.68 26.73 -4.64
CA THR A 328 -3.67 25.84 -4.01
C THR A 328 -3.03 24.54 -3.51
N PHE A 329 -2.16 23.94 -4.32
CA PHE A 329 -1.58 22.63 -4.07
C PHE A 329 -0.05 22.67 -4.14
N TYR A 330 0.58 21.90 -3.26
CA TYR A 330 1.94 21.41 -3.46
C TYR A 330 1.90 20.32 -4.52
N ARG A 331 2.74 20.46 -5.54
CA ARG A 331 2.89 19.53 -6.66
C ARG A 331 4.28 18.94 -6.67
N GLU A 332 4.43 17.84 -7.39
CA GLU A 332 5.75 17.30 -7.67
C GLU A 332 6.62 18.31 -8.43
N MET A 333 7.92 18.29 -8.11
CA MET A 333 8.92 19.07 -8.82
C MET A 333 9.42 18.27 -10.03
N SER A 334 9.09 18.70 -11.24
CA SER A 334 9.37 17.97 -12.48
C SER A 334 10.86 17.72 -12.73
N ASP A 335 11.73 18.57 -12.19
CA ASP A 335 13.20 18.48 -12.27
C ASP A 335 13.83 17.70 -11.10
N LYS A 336 13.00 17.06 -10.25
CA LYS A 336 13.37 16.23 -9.09
C LYS A 336 12.60 14.91 -9.10
N VAL A 337 12.40 14.37 -10.29
CA VAL A 337 11.80 13.05 -10.54
C VAL A 337 12.89 12.05 -10.88
N TYR A 338 12.91 10.94 -10.15
CA TYR A 338 13.91 9.89 -10.32
C TYR A 338 13.23 8.57 -10.65
N TRP A 339 13.73 7.92 -11.69
CA TRP A 339 13.28 6.61 -12.12
C TRP A 339 14.37 5.57 -11.91
N ARG A 340 13.96 4.37 -11.54
CA ARG A 340 14.84 3.21 -11.46
C ARG A 340 14.15 1.97 -11.96
#